data_AF-A0A1Q4VFL1-F1
#
_entry.id   AF-A0A1Q4VFL1-F1
#
_cell.length_a   1.000
_cell.length_b   1.000
_cell.length_c   1.000
_cell.angle_alpha   90.00
_cell.angle_beta   90.00
_cell.angle_gamma   90.00
#
_symmetry.space_group_name_H-M   'P 1'
#
loop_
_entity.id
_entity.type
_entity.pdbx_description
1 polymer ?
#
loop_
_entity_poly.entity_id
_entity_poly.type
_entity_poly.pdbx_seq_one_letter_code
_entity_poly.pdbx_strand_id
1 'polypeptide(L)'
;MLKGNHDERPEKYLEKNAPALAADDVHYRFEQLLDFDGFGVELVAPYYPIAPGWVAIHGHESKGLNQIAGRTAASKAKKAGVSVVMGHTHRLAISPESTGYGGKLRTLYGFEVGHLMDVRKATYLKNGPANWQRGFGLIYAGKYGATPHAIPVEDDGSFVVEGERYGRISRTTGGRFAPKGKAA
;
A
#
# COMPACT_ATOMS: atom_id res chain seq x y z
N MET A 1 2.36 -2.66 12.71
CA MET A 1 2.78 -1.59 11.80
C MET A 1 3.96 -2.05 10.98
N LEU A 2 3.94 -1.86 9.66
CA LEU A 2 5.10 -2.09 8.80
C LEU A 2 5.88 -0.79 8.64
N LYS A 3 7.20 -0.84 8.84
CA LYS A 3 8.07 0.32 8.63
C LYS A 3 8.18 0.62 7.14
N GLY A 4 7.98 1.88 6.75
CA GLY A 4 8.13 2.33 5.38
C GLY A 4 9.44 3.06 5.11
N ASN A 5 9.71 3.33 3.83
CA ASN A 5 10.93 4.04 3.41
C ASN A 5 11.03 5.50 3.89
N HIS A 6 9.91 6.10 4.33
CA HIS A 6 9.92 7.43 4.92
C HIS A 6 10.22 7.37 6.42
N ASP A 7 9.77 6.31 7.07
CA ASP A 7 9.94 6.06 8.50
C ASP A 7 11.39 5.76 8.86
N GLU A 8 12.17 5.16 7.93
CA GLU A 8 13.60 4.90 8.10
C GLU A 8 14.49 6.16 7.97
N ARG A 9 13.94 7.31 7.53
CA ARG A 9 14.76 8.49 7.20
C ARG A 9 15.41 9.15 8.41
N PRO A 10 14.72 9.31 9.57
CA PRO A 10 15.36 9.84 10.77
C PRO A 10 16.56 8.98 11.20
N GLU A 11 16.36 7.67 11.33
CA GLU A 11 17.41 6.69 11.69
C GLU A 11 18.61 6.81 10.72
N LYS A 12 18.35 6.72 9.40
CA LYS A 12 19.41 6.83 8.38
C LYS A 12 20.11 8.19 8.36
N TYR A 13 19.40 9.26 8.68
CA TYR A 13 19.99 10.59 8.79
C TYR A 13 20.93 10.66 10.00
N LEU A 14 20.50 10.11 11.15
CA LEU A 14 21.32 10.07 12.36
C LEU A 14 22.57 9.21 12.16
N GLU A 15 22.44 8.00 11.62
CA GLU A 15 23.56 7.11 11.27
C GLU A 15 24.59 7.82 10.40
N LYS A 16 24.13 8.59 9.41
CA LYS A 16 25.01 9.27 8.46
C LYS A 16 25.72 10.48 9.07
N ASN A 17 25.03 11.28 9.89
CA ASN A 17 25.55 12.58 10.34
C ASN A 17 26.08 12.57 11.78
N ALA A 18 25.72 11.58 12.58
CA ALA A 18 26.17 11.43 13.97
C ALA A 18 26.23 9.93 14.37
N PRO A 19 27.10 9.12 13.74
CA PRO A 19 27.18 7.68 13.97
C PRO A 19 27.49 7.29 15.42
N ALA A 20 28.23 8.13 16.16
CA ALA A 20 28.51 7.93 17.57
C ALA A 20 27.24 7.97 18.44
N LEU A 21 26.24 8.79 18.06
CA LEU A 21 24.94 8.82 18.73
C LEU A 21 24.04 7.68 18.24
N ALA A 22 24.11 7.34 16.96
CA ALA A 22 23.27 6.30 16.37
C ALA A 22 23.46 4.91 17.01
N ALA A 23 24.66 4.60 17.51
CA ALA A 23 24.97 3.31 18.14
C ALA A 23 24.14 3.05 19.42
N ASP A 24 23.86 4.10 20.19
CA ASP A 24 23.13 4.02 21.46
C ASP A 24 21.71 4.60 21.37
N ASP A 25 21.28 5.02 20.19
CA ASP A 25 20.03 5.74 20.05
C ASP A 25 18.81 4.83 20.16
N VAL A 26 18.04 5.09 21.21
CA VAL A 26 16.70 4.56 21.39
C VAL A 26 15.64 5.58 20.98
N HIS A 27 15.92 6.88 21.00
CA HIS A 27 14.91 7.93 20.92
C HIS A 27 14.47 8.28 19.51
N TYR A 28 15.32 8.16 18.49
CA TYR A 28 14.95 8.41 17.08
C TYR A 28 14.47 7.16 16.34
N ARG A 29 14.24 6.06 17.06
CA ARG A 29 13.61 4.86 16.50
C ARG A 29 12.15 5.16 16.15
N PHE A 30 11.70 4.60 15.04
CA PHE A 30 10.35 4.80 14.51
C PHE A 30 9.25 4.58 15.56
N GLU A 31 9.35 3.49 16.33
CA GLU A 31 8.39 3.11 17.37
C GLU A 31 8.37 4.08 18.57
N GLN A 32 9.50 4.73 18.86
CA GLN A 32 9.59 5.72 19.95
C GLN A 32 9.07 7.08 19.51
N LEU A 33 9.44 7.53 18.30
CA LEU A 33 8.97 8.80 17.74
C LEU A 33 7.45 8.87 17.59
N LEU A 34 6.79 7.73 17.37
CA LEU A 34 5.35 7.63 17.18
C LEU A 34 4.60 7.05 18.39
N ASP A 35 5.28 6.88 19.53
CA ASP A 35 4.69 6.37 20.78
C ASP A 35 3.89 5.06 20.59
N PHE A 36 4.52 4.07 19.99
CA PHE A 36 3.86 2.79 19.71
C PHE A 36 3.38 2.08 20.98
N ASP A 37 4.11 2.20 22.09
CA ASP A 37 3.72 1.64 23.38
C ASP A 37 2.43 2.32 23.89
N GLY A 38 2.36 3.66 23.87
CA GLY A 38 1.18 4.42 24.27
C GLY A 38 -0.06 4.14 23.42
N PHE A 39 0.11 3.78 22.14
CA PHE A 39 -0.99 3.43 21.24
C PHE A 39 -1.25 1.91 21.09
N GLY A 40 -0.50 1.05 21.77
CA GLY A 40 -0.63 -0.40 21.64
C GLY A 40 -0.32 -0.93 20.24
N VAL A 41 0.64 -0.32 19.55
CA VAL A 41 1.04 -0.66 18.18
C VAL A 41 2.30 -1.52 18.20
N GLU A 42 2.25 -2.68 17.56
CA GLU A 42 3.45 -3.51 17.38
C GLU A 42 4.16 -3.15 16.07
N LEU A 43 5.48 -2.98 16.10
CA LEU A 43 6.30 -2.93 14.90
C LEU A 43 6.55 -4.36 14.40
N VAL A 44 6.17 -4.67 13.16
CA VAL A 44 6.31 -6.01 12.58
C VAL A 44 7.33 -6.03 11.45
N ALA A 45 8.02 -7.17 11.30
CA ALA A 45 8.93 -7.40 10.19
C ALA A 45 8.18 -7.49 8.84
N PRO A 46 8.82 -7.10 7.73
CA PRO A 46 8.27 -7.33 6.39
C PRO A 46 7.96 -8.81 6.14
N TYR A 47 7.01 -9.07 5.25
CA TYR A 47 6.43 -10.39 4.99
C TYR A 47 5.63 -10.92 6.19
N TYR A 48 5.00 -9.99 6.92
CA TYR A 48 4.13 -10.31 8.04
C TYR A 48 2.87 -11.06 7.56
N PRO A 49 2.56 -12.25 8.11
CA PRO A 49 1.34 -12.98 7.76
C PRO A 49 0.08 -12.20 8.17
N ILE A 50 -0.84 -12.02 7.23
CA ILE A 50 -2.10 -11.29 7.49
C ILE A 50 -3.36 -12.13 7.25
N ALA A 51 -3.23 -13.19 6.44
CA ALA A 51 -4.31 -14.14 6.15
C ALA A 51 -3.69 -15.43 5.58
N PRO A 52 -4.43 -16.56 5.52
CA PRO A 52 -3.91 -17.79 4.95
C PRO A 52 -3.39 -17.59 3.50
N GLY A 53 -2.10 -17.84 3.31
CA GLY A 53 -1.43 -17.68 2.01
C GLY A 53 -1.06 -16.24 1.62
N TRP A 54 -1.19 -15.28 2.54
CA TRP A 54 -0.95 -13.86 2.30
C TRP A 54 -0.03 -13.23 3.34
N VAL A 55 0.91 -12.43 2.85
CA VAL A 55 1.83 -11.62 3.67
C VAL A 55 1.82 -10.16 3.24
N ALA A 56 2.11 -9.26 4.16
CA ALA A 56 2.19 -7.83 3.94
C ALA A 56 3.64 -7.32 4.00
N ILE A 57 3.96 -6.38 3.10
CA ILE A 57 5.22 -5.59 3.10
C ILE A 57 4.88 -4.12 2.83
N HIS A 58 5.78 -3.19 3.15
CA HIS A 58 5.62 -1.81 2.68
C HIS A 58 5.83 -1.73 1.18
N GLY A 59 6.95 -2.28 0.71
CA GLY A 59 7.34 -2.31 -0.69
C GLY A 59 8.74 -1.80 -1.00
N HIS A 60 9.43 -1.14 -0.08
CA HIS A 60 10.79 -0.62 -0.32
C HIS A 60 11.88 -1.63 0.03
N GLU A 61 11.53 -2.66 0.79
CA GLU A 61 12.44 -3.70 1.32
C GLU A 61 13.01 -4.57 0.20
N SER A 62 12.36 -4.56 -0.96
CA SER A 62 12.81 -5.23 -2.19
C SER A 62 12.89 -4.25 -3.33
N LYS A 63 14.10 -4.07 -3.87
CA LYS A 63 14.37 -3.18 -5.02
C LYS A 63 13.58 -3.60 -6.26
N GLY A 64 13.26 -2.60 -7.08
CA GLY A 64 12.57 -2.76 -8.36
C GLY A 64 11.09 -2.41 -8.26
N LEU A 65 10.68 -1.40 -9.03
CA LEU A 65 9.29 -1.01 -9.22
C LEU A 65 8.90 -1.28 -10.66
N ASN A 66 7.72 -1.89 -10.87
CA ASN A 66 7.16 -2.03 -12.20
C ASN A 66 6.34 -0.77 -12.56
N GLN A 67 6.28 -0.41 -13.84
CA GLN A 67 5.47 0.71 -14.32
C GLN A 67 4.00 0.35 -14.50
N ILE A 68 3.70 -0.95 -14.63
CA ILE A 68 2.35 -1.51 -14.73
C ILE A 68 1.85 -1.79 -13.32
N ALA A 69 0.64 -1.31 -13.00
CA ALA A 69 -0.02 -1.56 -11.73
C ALA A 69 -0.18 -3.06 -11.45
N GLY A 70 0.01 -3.45 -10.21
CA GLY A 70 -0.07 -4.82 -9.68
C GLY A 70 1.21 -5.63 -9.91
N ARG A 71 2.02 -5.30 -10.93
CA ARG A 71 3.17 -6.11 -11.33
C ARG A 71 4.36 -6.04 -10.38
N THR A 72 4.51 -4.97 -9.59
CA THR A 72 5.56 -4.95 -8.53
C THR A 72 5.24 -5.99 -7.49
N ALA A 73 4.02 -5.97 -6.94
CA ALA A 73 3.56 -6.93 -5.95
C ALA A 73 3.57 -8.36 -6.51
N ALA A 74 3.13 -8.57 -7.75
CA ALA A 74 3.10 -9.90 -8.37
C ALA A 74 4.51 -10.48 -8.55
N SER A 75 5.47 -9.65 -8.98
CA SER A 75 6.87 -10.06 -9.11
C SER A 75 7.46 -10.46 -7.75
N LYS A 76 7.11 -9.74 -6.69
CA LYS A 76 7.56 -10.04 -5.32
C LYS A 76 6.89 -11.29 -4.76
N ALA A 77 5.59 -11.47 -5.00
CA ALA A 77 4.85 -12.67 -4.65
C ALA A 77 5.47 -13.90 -5.30
N LYS A 78 5.77 -13.83 -6.59
CA LYS A 78 6.45 -14.90 -7.35
C LYS A 78 7.81 -15.26 -6.76
N LYS A 79 8.63 -14.26 -6.42
CA LYS A 79 9.95 -14.47 -5.81
C LYS A 79 9.87 -15.06 -4.40
N ALA A 80 8.93 -14.57 -3.59
CA ALA A 80 8.74 -15.02 -2.21
C ALA A 80 8.01 -16.37 -2.12
N GLY A 81 7.31 -16.78 -3.19
CA GLY A 81 6.52 -18.01 -3.20
C GLY A 81 5.28 -17.92 -2.31
N VAL A 82 4.74 -16.72 -2.06
CA VAL A 82 3.52 -16.47 -1.27
C VAL A 82 2.80 -15.24 -1.82
N SER A 83 1.47 -15.13 -1.67
CA SER A 83 0.76 -13.93 -2.14
C SER A 83 1.15 -12.73 -1.29
N VAL A 84 1.34 -11.58 -1.91
CA VAL A 84 1.86 -10.37 -1.27
C VAL A 84 0.87 -9.23 -1.44
N VAL A 85 0.53 -8.55 -0.34
CA VAL A 85 -0.08 -7.22 -0.36
C VAL A 85 0.98 -6.17 -0.01
N MET A 86 0.96 -5.03 -0.70
CA MET A 86 1.91 -3.95 -0.47
C MET A 86 1.40 -2.56 -0.85
N GLY A 87 2.01 -1.54 -0.24
CA GLY A 87 1.86 -0.14 -0.58
C GLY A 87 3.02 0.36 -1.44
N HIS A 88 3.58 1.52 -1.07
CA HIS A 88 4.77 2.17 -1.65
C HIS A 88 4.66 2.64 -3.12
N THR A 89 3.94 1.92 -3.97
CA THR A 89 3.86 2.19 -5.42
C THR A 89 2.83 3.25 -5.80
N HIS A 90 1.90 3.55 -4.89
CA HIS A 90 0.72 4.41 -5.11
C HIS A 90 -0.21 3.89 -6.22
N ARG A 91 -0.08 2.62 -6.59
CA ARG A 91 -0.90 1.96 -7.61
C ARG A 91 -1.91 1.04 -6.98
N LEU A 92 -3.06 0.90 -7.62
CA LEU A 92 -4.15 0.04 -7.15
C LEU A 92 -4.39 -1.06 -8.18
N ALA A 93 -4.00 -2.30 -7.86
CA ALA A 93 -4.29 -3.45 -8.71
C ALA A 93 -4.00 -4.78 -8.01
N ILE A 94 -4.80 -5.78 -8.37
CA ILE A 94 -4.56 -7.19 -8.05
C ILE A 94 -4.05 -7.87 -9.31
N SER A 95 -2.96 -8.62 -9.21
CA SER A 95 -2.33 -9.32 -10.33
C SER A 95 -2.09 -10.79 -9.95
N PRO A 96 -2.80 -11.74 -10.58
CA PRO A 96 -2.49 -13.15 -10.44
C PRO A 96 -1.23 -13.51 -11.25
N GLU A 97 -0.42 -14.41 -10.70
CA GLU A 97 0.75 -15.02 -11.33
C GLU A 97 0.66 -16.53 -11.16
N SER A 98 0.40 -17.23 -12.25
CA SER A 98 0.31 -18.69 -12.27
C SER A 98 1.63 -19.32 -12.71
N THR A 99 2.03 -20.40 -12.04
CA THR A 99 3.20 -21.21 -12.39
C THR A 99 2.81 -22.68 -12.37
N GLY A 100 3.42 -23.49 -13.24
CA GLY A 100 3.14 -24.92 -13.32
C GLY A 100 3.18 -25.46 -14.74
N TYR A 101 3.05 -26.78 -14.87
CA TYR A 101 2.99 -27.50 -16.15
C TYR A 101 2.16 -28.77 -15.99
N GLY A 102 1.71 -29.38 -17.10
CA GLY A 102 0.97 -30.65 -17.07
C GLY A 102 -0.35 -30.60 -16.31
N GLY A 103 -1.07 -29.47 -16.35
CA GLY A 103 -2.35 -29.26 -15.66
C GLY A 103 -2.24 -28.94 -14.16
N LYS A 104 -1.04 -28.98 -13.58
CA LYS A 104 -0.80 -28.62 -12.17
C LYS A 104 -0.40 -27.15 -12.08
N LEU A 105 -1.39 -26.27 -11.89
CA LEU A 105 -1.18 -24.84 -11.75
C LEU A 105 -1.23 -24.40 -10.27
N ARG A 106 -0.32 -23.50 -9.92
CA ARG A 106 -0.33 -22.75 -8.67
C ARG A 106 -0.41 -21.26 -8.99
N THR A 107 -1.38 -20.57 -8.43
CA THR A 107 -1.55 -19.12 -8.58
C THR A 107 -1.15 -18.41 -7.30
N LEU A 108 -0.30 -17.40 -7.41
CA LEU A 108 -0.02 -16.42 -6.37
C LEU A 108 -0.58 -15.07 -6.79
N TYR A 109 -0.87 -14.21 -5.82
CA TYR A 109 -1.40 -12.88 -6.08
C TYR A 109 -0.45 -11.81 -5.58
N GLY A 110 -0.23 -10.80 -6.40
CA GLY A 110 0.30 -9.52 -5.97
C GLY A 110 -0.83 -8.51 -5.84
N PHE A 111 -0.88 -7.78 -4.73
CA PHE A 111 -1.87 -6.74 -4.50
C PHE A 111 -1.19 -5.43 -4.12
N GLU A 112 -1.27 -4.42 -5.01
CA GLU A 112 -0.92 -3.04 -4.69
C GLU A 112 -2.20 -2.29 -4.26
N VAL A 113 -2.17 -1.62 -3.10
CA VAL A 113 -3.38 -1.12 -2.42
C VAL A 113 -3.77 0.33 -2.71
N GLY A 114 -3.08 1.00 -3.63
CA GLY A 114 -3.35 2.40 -3.98
C GLY A 114 -2.74 3.41 -3.00
N HIS A 115 -3.34 4.60 -2.93
CA HIS A 115 -2.98 5.64 -1.98
C HIS A 115 -4.19 6.50 -1.56
N LEU A 116 -4.07 7.17 -0.43
CA LEU A 116 -5.03 8.19 0.04
C LEU A 116 -4.42 9.61 0.09
N MET A 117 -3.19 9.77 -0.41
CA MET A 117 -2.53 11.08 -0.42
C MET A 117 -3.21 12.10 -1.33
N ASP A 118 -3.07 13.38 -0.98
CA ASP A 118 -3.38 14.49 -1.88
C ASP A 118 -2.26 14.66 -2.91
N VAL A 119 -2.50 14.22 -4.15
CA VAL A 119 -1.52 14.24 -5.25
C VAL A 119 -1.02 15.65 -5.56
N ARG A 120 -1.79 16.70 -5.25
CA ARG A 120 -1.36 18.10 -5.43
C ARG A 120 -0.16 18.47 -4.55
N LYS A 121 0.02 17.75 -3.44
CA LYS A 121 1.15 17.92 -2.52
C LYS A 121 2.36 17.04 -2.91
N ALA A 122 2.26 16.25 -3.98
CA ALA A 122 3.37 15.44 -4.50
C ALA A 122 4.34 16.29 -5.34
N THR A 123 4.99 17.27 -4.71
CA THR A 123 5.89 18.24 -5.38
C THR A 123 7.05 17.58 -6.14
N TYR A 124 7.46 16.38 -5.71
CA TYR A 124 8.50 15.58 -6.36
C TYR A 124 8.14 15.08 -7.77
N LEU A 125 6.85 15.08 -8.15
CA LEU A 125 6.43 14.78 -9.52
C LEU A 125 6.75 15.93 -10.50
N LYS A 126 7.22 17.09 -10.03
CA LYS A 126 7.50 18.28 -10.85
C LYS A 126 6.34 18.64 -11.79
N ASN A 127 5.10 18.48 -11.32
CA ASN A 127 3.85 18.67 -12.06
C ASN A 127 3.62 17.69 -13.23
N GLY A 128 4.39 16.61 -13.35
CA GLY A 128 4.17 15.56 -14.34
C GLY A 128 3.04 14.58 -13.97
N PRO A 129 2.47 13.87 -14.95
CA PRO A 129 1.47 12.84 -14.69
C PRO A 129 2.10 11.65 -13.96
N ALA A 130 1.31 10.99 -13.12
CA ALA A 130 1.69 9.73 -12.47
C ALA A 130 0.64 8.66 -12.73
N ASN A 131 1.09 7.43 -13.01
CA ASN A 131 0.22 6.27 -13.06
C ASN A 131 -0.09 5.81 -11.63
N TRP A 132 -0.91 6.57 -10.91
CA TRP A 132 -1.32 6.30 -9.53
C TRP A 132 -2.83 6.26 -9.41
N GLN A 133 -3.34 5.43 -8.52
CA GLN A 133 -4.75 5.24 -8.30
C GLN A 133 -5.08 5.44 -6.83
N ARG A 134 -6.08 6.29 -6.56
CA ARG A 134 -6.64 6.43 -5.23
C ARG A 134 -7.45 5.20 -4.88
N GLY A 135 -7.27 4.71 -3.67
CA GLY A 135 -7.97 3.54 -3.20
C GLY A 135 -7.34 2.95 -1.96
N PHE A 136 -7.92 1.84 -1.53
CA PHE A 136 -7.42 0.99 -0.46
C PHE A 136 -7.70 -0.47 -0.79
N GLY A 137 -7.07 -1.36 -0.03
CA GLY A 137 -7.28 -2.80 -0.16
C GLY A 137 -8.16 -3.38 0.92
N LEU A 138 -8.96 -4.36 0.53
CA LEU A 138 -9.77 -5.20 1.42
C LEU A 138 -9.41 -6.66 1.16
N ILE A 139 -9.27 -7.46 2.21
CA ILE A 139 -9.02 -8.91 2.10
C ILE A 139 -10.07 -9.61 2.96
N TYR A 140 -10.91 -10.43 2.32
CA TYR A 140 -11.78 -11.35 3.06
C TYR A 140 -10.99 -12.62 3.38
N ALA A 141 -10.65 -12.81 4.64
CA ALA A 141 -9.95 -13.99 5.12
C ALA A 141 -10.96 -15.07 5.56
N GLY A 142 -10.90 -16.23 4.91
CA GLY A 142 -11.55 -17.45 5.37
C GLY A 142 -10.57 -18.37 6.10
N LYS A 143 -11.05 -19.55 6.52
CA LYS A 143 -10.24 -20.52 7.27
C LYS A 143 -9.01 -21.04 6.49
N TYR A 144 -9.14 -21.18 5.18
CA TYR A 144 -8.13 -21.84 4.33
C TYR A 144 -7.61 -20.96 3.17
N GLY A 145 -8.05 -19.71 3.09
CA GLY A 145 -7.66 -18.82 2.00
C GLY A 145 -8.18 -17.42 2.24
N ALA A 146 -7.77 -16.49 1.38
CA ALA A 146 -8.24 -15.13 1.43
C ALA A 146 -8.40 -14.53 0.03
N THR A 147 -9.39 -13.66 -0.13
CA THR A 147 -9.75 -13.05 -1.41
C THR A 147 -9.53 -11.53 -1.37
N PRO A 148 -8.61 -11.01 -2.19
CA PRO A 148 -8.32 -9.58 -2.24
C PRO A 148 -9.36 -8.82 -3.07
N HIS A 149 -9.67 -7.60 -2.66
CA HIS A 149 -10.53 -6.65 -3.36
C HIS A 149 -9.87 -5.28 -3.38
N ALA A 150 -9.67 -4.74 -4.57
CA ALA A 150 -9.17 -3.39 -4.78
C ALA A 150 -10.36 -2.43 -4.78
N ILE A 151 -10.38 -1.49 -3.84
CA ILE A 151 -11.46 -0.52 -3.70
C ILE A 151 -10.97 0.84 -4.23
N PRO A 152 -11.40 1.26 -5.43
CA PRO A 152 -11.06 2.58 -5.94
C PRO A 152 -11.79 3.66 -5.15
N VAL A 153 -11.12 4.78 -4.93
CA VAL A 153 -11.71 6.00 -4.35
C VAL A 153 -11.74 7.08 -5.42
N GLU A 154 -12.94 7.61 -5.66
CA GLU A 154 -13.20 8.62 -6.69
C GLU A 154 -12.62 10.00 -6.31
N ASP A 155 -12.61 10.92 -7.29
CA ASP A 155 -12.06 12.26 -7.12
C ASP A 155 -12.75 13.12 -6.04
N ASP A 156 -14.03 12.83 -5.79
CA ASP A 156 -14.86 13.43 -4.74
C ASP A 156 -14.73 12.73 -3.38
N GLY A 157 -13.90 11.68 -3.29
CA GLY A 157 -13.69 10.89 -2.09
C GLY A 157 -14.75 9.81 -1.85
N SER A 158 -15.73 9.66 -2.75
CA SER A 158 -16.71 8.57 -2.66
C SER A 158 -16.13 7.23 -3.12
N PHE A 159 -16.68 6.14 -2.59
CA PHE A 159 -16.31 4.77 -2.98
C PHE A 159 -17.48 3.81 -2.70
N VAL A 160 -17.37 2.59 -3.20
CA VAL A 160 -18.37 1.53 -2.99
C VAL A 160 -17.67 0.28 -2.45
N VAL A 161 -18.17 -0.25 -1.34
CA VAL A 161 -17.72 -1.51 -0.73
C VAL A 161 -18.98 -2.32 -0.43
N GLU A 162 -18.98 -3.61 -0.80
CA GLU A 162 -20.10 -4.53 -0.51
C GLU A 162 -21.47 -4.03 -1.01
N GLY A 163 -21.49 -3.28 -2.10
CA GLY A 163 -22.72 -2.70 -2.68
C GLY A 163 -23.20 -1.43 -1.97
N GLU A 164 -22.59 -1.05 -0.85
CA GLU A 164 -22.88 0.19 -0.14
C GLU A 164 -21.95 1.32 -0.57
N ARG A 165 -22.53 2.52 -0.68
CA ARG A 165 -21.79 3.73 -1.06
C ARG A 165 -21.40 4.53 0.18
N TYR A 166 -20.14 4.95 0.18
CA TYR A 166 -19.56 5.82 1.20
C TYR A 166 -19.08 7.13 0.57
N GLY A 167 -19.08 8.20 1.36
CA GLY A 167 -18.73 9.56 0.90
C GLY A 167 -19.86 10.27 0.14
N ARG A 168 -19.77 11.60 0.04
CA ARG A 168 -20.77 12.43 -0.64
C ARG A 168 -20.45 12.46 -2.14
N ILE A 169 -21.39 12.04 -2.98
CA ILE A 169 -21.27 12.23 -4.43
C ILE A 169 -21.30 13.71 -4.73
N SER A 170 -20.26 14.21 -5.38
CA SER A 170 -20.21 15.56 -5.93
C SER A 170 -20.24 15.45 -7.44
N ARG A 171 -21.44 15.23 -8.00
CA ARG A 171 -21.68 15.12 -9.45
C ARG A 171 -22.73 16.12 -9.91
N THR A 172 -22.59 16.60 -11.14
CA THR A 172 -23.62 17.40 -11.82
C THR A 172 -24.76 16.49 -12.25
N THR A 173 -25.91 17.08 -12.61
CA THR A 173 -27.08 16.38 -13.17
C THR A 173 -26.77 15.56 -14.42
N GLY A 174 -25.67 15.87 -15.13
CA GLY A 174 -25.17 15.10 -16.27
C GLY A 174 -24.16 14.00 -15.92
N GLY A 175 -23.99 13.66 -14.64
CA GLY A 175 -23.10 12.59 -14.17
C GLY A 175 -21.60 12.92 -14.18
N ARG A 176 -21.21 14.14 -14.56
CA ARG A 176 -19.82 14.61 -14.48
C ARG A 176 -19.48 15.01 -13.05
N PHE A 177 -18.23 14.87 -12.62
CA PHE A 177 -17.81 15.41 -11.33
C PHE A 177 -18.05 16.92 -11.26
N ALA A 178 -18.72 17.37 -10.20
CA ALA A 178 -18.92 18.79 -9.95
C ALA A 178 -17.57 19.43 -9.51
N PRO A 179 -17.30 20.69 -9.90
CA PRO A 179 -16.08 21.38 -9.48
C PRO A 179 -15.95 21.39 -7.94
N LYS A 180 -14.78 21.01 -7.41
CA LYS A 180 -14.51 21.03 -5.97
C LYS A 180 -14.79 22.44 -5.40
N GLY A 181 -15.68 22.52 -4.42
CA GLY A 181 -16.06 23.78 -3.75
C GLY A 181 -17.47 24.30 -4.05
N LYS A 182 -18.23 23.65 -4.92
CA LYS A 182 -19.67 23.90 -5.11
C LYS A 182 -20.44 22.59 -4.95
N ALA A 183 -20.60 22.15 -3.71
CA ALA A 183 -21.69 21.22 -3.42
C ALA A 183 -22.99 22.03 -3.39
N ALA A 184 -24.05 21.49 -3.98
CA ALA A 184 -25.41 21.92 -3.65
C ALA A 184 -25.74 21.54 -2.18
#